data_AF-A0A0C3GB89-F1
#
_entry.id   AF-A0A0C3GB89-F1
#
_cell.length_a   1.000
_cell.length_b   1.000
_cell.length_c   1.000
_cell.angle_alpha   90.00
_cell.angle_beta   90.00
_cell.angle_gamma   90.00
#
_symmetry.space_group_name_H-M   'P 1'
#
loop_
_entity.id
_entity.type
_entity.pdbx_description
1 polymer ?
#
loop_
_entity_poly.entity_id
_entity_poly.type
_entity_poly.pdbx_seq_one_letter_code
_entity_poly.pdbx_strand_id
1 'polypeptide(L)'
;MSPSSLVGNLLSSKTERDSTYVAASSHISHEDARFRAYNTAAHFLPAGSEDEAYWWNLVGRQVASMMYEADYTFERQIELLLFHRFHIIPGLGPKPTSPVPWYRSRVAPGAGDGTPIAYSWKWSTGTGKPTIRHYMEPLGSLTGTRADPRNEMAPKQMLLQLASEFQGIKLDAFWKYAEHLRSFARDEATRQRYNASAVLLGLEMLADSDSVDVMAGLLVKVPEQVRELLPTIIPAAFRDALDGDISLEALNVAREFIENNPHLSVNGTMAVDCIDAGRSRFKFYTMNEGTSFDHIENVMTLGGRKSVSRTVLDALRELWFGLKALPMDFPTSSEVPSVDVGRSTNGTASAGNASGLSFYFDIHPQHPLPDVKMQVDLGKHAKNDWDAATVVTDFLRRRGQAHYAQAYLNMLQSLVPIDELQSCRGVLAYFSFAIKDQVEIKSYFNAQAYRRFYHHNGRGGGHLAKNYFA
;
A
#
# COMPACT_ATOMS: atom_id res chain seq x y z
N MET A 1 1.86 18.15 -72.95
CA MET A 1 2.48 17.29 -71.92
C MET A 1 1.36 16.85 -70.98
N SER A 2 1.15 15.53 -70.84
CA SER A 2 0.01 14.98 -70.10
C SER A 2 0.16 15.18 -68.57
N PRO A 3 -0.95 15.20 -67.80
CA PRO A 3 -0.94 15.38 -66.34
C PRO A 3 -0.19 14.27 -65.56
N SER A 4 0.25 13.21 -66.24
CA SER A 4 0.96 12.08 -65.64
C SER A 4 2.44 12.34 -65.33
N SER A 5 3.06 13.39 -65.89
CA SER A 5 4.50 13.66 -65.67
C SER A 5 4.79 14.56 -64.46
N LEU A 6 3.77 15.22 -63.89
CA LEU A 6 3.92 16.08 -62.70
C LEU A 6 3.77 15.31 -61.38
N VAL A 7 3.07 14.17 -61.39
CA VAL A 7 2.86 13.33 -60.19
C VAL A 7 4.09 12.45 -59.90
N GLY A 8 4.82 12.02 -60.92
CA GLY A 8 6.04 11.21 -60.76
C GLY A 8 7.20 11.95 -60.07
N ASN A 9 7.37 13.26 -60.35
CA ASN A 9 8.47 14.06 -59.79
C ASN A 9 8.19 14.57 -58.36
N LEU A 10 6.92 14.60 -57.92
CA LEU A 10 6.54 14.91 -56.55
C LEU A 10 6.68 13.71 -55.60
N LEU A 11 6.61 12.48 -56.14
CA LEU A 11 6.78 11.26 -55.36
C LEU A 11 8.26 10.88 -55.19
N SER A 12 9.12 11.10 -56.19
CA SER A 12 10.57 10.81 -56.06
C SER A 12 11.29 11.79 -55.12
N SER A 13 10.92 13.07 -55.14
CA SER A 13 11.52 14.10 -54.26
C SER A 13 11.02 14.08 -52.81
N LYS A 14 9.97 13.29 -52.52
CA LYS A 14 9.54 12.94 -51.16
C LYS A 14 10.34 11.76 -50.61
N THR A 15 10.59 10.74 -51.42
CA THR A 15 11.37 9.57 -50.98
C THR A 15 12.84 9.86 -50.70
N GLU A 16 13.48 10.81 -51.39
CA GLU A 16 14.87 11.22 -51.07
C GLU A 16 14.97 12.14 -49.85
N ARG A 17 13.92 12.93 -49.55
CA ARG A 17 13.85 13.74 -48.31
C ARG A 17 13.43 12.92 -47.09
N ASP A 18 12.64 11.88 -47.27
CA ASP A 18 12.28 10.97 -46.17
C ASP A 18 13.43 9.99 -45.85
N SER A 19 14.31 9.67 -46.80
CA SER A 19 15.51 8.85 -46.56
C SER A 19 16.60 9.56 -45.73
N THR A 20 16.55 10.88 -45.59
CA THR A 20 17.49 11.66 -44.76
C THR A 20 16.91 12.08 -43.41
N TYR A 21 15.65 11.72 -43.11
CA TYR A 21 15.02 11.92 -41.80
C TYR A 21 14.86 10.63 -40.96
N VAL A 22 15.23 9.48 -41.50
CA VAL A 22 15.27 8.20 -40.75
C VAL A 22 16.67 7.95 -40.20
N ALA A 23 17.08 8.80 -39.24
CA ALA A 23 18.14 8.51 -38.27
C ALA A 23 18.18 9.54 -37.12
N ALA A 24 17.14 10.34 -36.90
CA ALA A 24 16.96 11.01 -35.62
C ALA A 24 16.29 10.00 -34.68
N SER A 25 17.11 9.20 -33.98
CA SER A 25 16.68 8.61 -32.72
C SER A 25 16.22 9.77 -31.84
N SER A 26 14.92 10.07 -31.83
CA SER A 26 14.33 10.96 -30.86
C SER A 26 14.51 10.23 -29.53
N HIS A 27 15.62 10.50 -28.85
CA HIS A 27 15.84 10.06 -27.48
C HIS A 27 14.80 10.79 -26.63
N ILE A 28 13.60 10.21 -26.55
CA ILE A 28 12.61 10.57 -25.55
C ILE A 28 13.32 10.40 -24.21
N SER A 29 13.35 11.46 -23.39
CA SER A 29 14.00 11.35 -22.09
C SER A 29 13.31 10.26 -21.27
N HIS A 30 14.03 9.64 -20.34
CA HIS A 30 13.41 8.64 -19.47
C HIS A 30 12.22 9.21 -18.68
N GLU A 31 12.27 10.52 -18.38
CA GLU A 31 11.17 11.23 -17.73
C GLU A 31 9.95 11.38 -18.64
N ASP A 32 10.14 11.78 -19.90
CA ASP A 32 9.05 11.88 -20.89
C ASP A 32 8.40 10.52 -21.15
N ALA A 33 9.21 9.46 -21.24
CA ALA A 33 8.71 8.10 -21.41
C ALA A 33 7.86 7.66 -20.21
N ARG A 34 8.34 7.93 -18.98
CA ARG A 34 7.65 7.60 -17.72
C ARG A 34 6.29 8.26 -17.60
N PHE A 35 6.16 9.52 -18.02
CA PHE A 35 4.91 10.27 -17.90
C PHE A 35 4.09 10.33 -19.19
N ARG A 36 4.49 9.58 -20.23
CA ARG A 36 3.78 9.55 -21.52
C ARG A 36 2.31 9.20 -21.37
N ALA A 37 1.98 8.15 -20.61
CA ALA A 37 0.60 7.73 -20.39
C ALA A 37 -0.19 8.79 -19.60
N TYR A 38 0.40 9.33 -18.53
CA TYR A 38 -0.19 10.42 -17.75
C TYR A 38 -0.51 11.65 -18.60
N ASN A 39 0.46 12.13 -19.37
CA ASN A 39 0.30 13.30 -20.24
C ASN A 39 -0.74 13.04 -21.34
N THR A 40 -0.77 11.84 -21.91
CA THR A 40 -1.75 11.45 -22.93
C THR A 40 -3.18 11.45 -22.35
N ALA A 41 -3.38 10.85 -21.18
CA ALA A 41 -4.68 10.87 -20.50
C ALA A 41 -5.08 12.30 -20.11
N ALA A 42 -4.17 13.05 -19.49
CA ALA A 42 -4.41 14.40 -19.02
C ALA A 42 -4.79 15.39 -20.12
N HIS A 43 -4.41 15.14 -21.38
CA HIS A 43 -4.72 16.02 -22.50
C HIS A 43 -6.24 16.22 -22.72
N PHE A 44 -7.05 15.19 -22.46
CA PHE A 44 -8.50 15.22 -22.68
C PHE A 44 -9.32 15.05 -21.39
N LEU A 45 -8.67 14.77 -20.27
CA LEU A 45 -9.37 14.62 -19.00
C LEU A 45 -9.88 15.99 -18.50
N PRO A 46 -11.13 16.08 -18.02
CA PRO A 46 -11.62 17.29 -17.39
C PRO A 46 -10.83 17.56 -16.10
N ALA A 47 -10.49 18.83 -15.86
CA ALA A 47 -9.74 19.24 -14.67
C ALA A 47 -10.47 18.87 -13.35
N GLY A 48 -11.80 18.84 -13.35
CA GLY A 48 -12.61 18.60 -12.16
C GLY A 48 -12.65 19.81 -11.23
N SER A 49 -12.84 19.57 -9.94
CA SER A 49 -12.68 20.59 -8.90
C SER A 49 -11.20 20.93 -8.67
N GLU A 50 -10.90 22.02 -7.94
CA GLU A 50 -9.52 22.32 -7.54
C GLU A 50 -8.89 21.20 -6.70
N ASP A 51 -9.71 20.51 -5.89
CA ASP A 51 -9.29 19.39 -5.06
C ASP A 51 -8.90 18.20 -5.93
N GLU A 52 -9.74 17.85 -6.91
CA GLU A 52 -9.45 16.77 -7.85
C GLU A 52 -8.22 17.07 -8.71
N ALA A 53 -8.06 18.31 -9.17
CA ALA A 53 -6.91 18.74 -9.94
C ALA A 53 -5.61 18.67 -9.12
N TYR A 54 -5.65 19.04 -7.84
CA TYR A 54 -4.52 18.88 -6.94
C TYR A 54 -4.12 17.41 -6.80
N TRP A 55 -5.10 16.55 -6.50
CA TRP A 55 -4.85 15.13 -6.32
C TRP A 55 -4.35 14.47 -7.60
N TRP A 56 -4.92 14.79 -8.76
CA TRP A 56 -4.44 14.29 -10.05
C TRP A 56 -2.96 14.61 -10.28
N ASN A 57 -2.56 15.87 -10.03
CA ASN A 57 -1.17 16.29 -10.20
C ASN A 57 -0.20 15.63 -9.22
N LEU A 58 -0.66 15.30 -8.01
CA LEU A 58 0.15 14.60 -7.02
C LEU A 58 0.10 13.08 -7.25
N VAL A 59 -1.02 12.45 -6.93
CA VAL A 59 -1.14 10.98 -6.87
C VAL A 59 -1.24 10.35 -8.26
N GLY A 60 -1.82 11.04 -9.24
CA GLY A 60 -1.88 10.56 -10.63
C GLY A 60 -0.48 10.41 -11.25
N ARG A 61 0.42 11.37 -11.04
CA ARG A 61 1.82 11.26 -11.48
C ARG A 61 2.57 10.15 -10.74
N GLN A 62 2.36 10.01 -9.43
CA GLN A 62 3.00 8.94 -8.63
C GLN A 62 2.62 7.55 -9.17
N VAL A 63 1.33 7.32 -9.42
CA VAL A 63 0.82 6.04 -9.94
C VAL A 63 1.31 5.79 -11.37
N ALA A 64 1.35 6.82 -12.23
CA ALA A 64 1.93 6.69 -13.58
C ALA A 64 3.39 6.21 -13.53
N SER A 65 4.21 6.83 -12.67
CA SER A 65 5.59 6.41 -12.49
C SER A 65 5.71 4.97 -12.01
N MET A 66 4.91 4.58 -11.01
CA MET A 66 4.91 3.21 -10.48
C MET A 66 4.56 2.18 -11.56
N MET A 67 3.53 2.43 -12.36
CA MET A 67 3.11 1.51 -13.41
C MET A 67 4.12 1.42 -14.55
N TYR A 68 4.73 2.54 -14.95
CA TYR A 68 5.79 2.56 -15.95
C TYR A 68 6.99 1.72 -15.51
N GLU A 69 7.49 1.95 -14.30
CA GLU A 69 8.67 1.23 -13.77
C GLU A 69 8.34 -0.24 -13.45
N ALA A 70 7.08 -0.57 -13.18
CA ALA A 70 6.60 -1.94 -13.03
C ALA A 70 6.27 -2.63 -14.38
N ASP A 71 6.58 -2.00 -15.51
CA ASP A 71 6.43 -2.54 -16.86
C ASP A 71 4.97 -2.88 -17.23
N TYR A 72 4.03 -2.03 -16.81
CA TYR A 72 2.65 -2.08 -17.27
C TYR A 72 2.61 -1.58 -18.72
N THR A 73 1.81 -2.20 -19.58
CA THR A 73 1.67 -1.74 -20.97
C THR A 73 1.12 -0.33 -21.03
N PHE A 74 1.40 0.39 -22.11
CA PHE A 74 0.92 1.77 -22.28
C PHE A 74 -0.61 1.85 -22.19
N GLU A 75 -1.31 0.92 -22.84
CA GLU A 75 -2.77 0.80 -22.83
C GLU A 75 -3.29 0.56 -21.41
N ARG A 76 -2.66 -0.36 -20.67
CA ARG A 76 -3.03 -0.64 -19.27
C ARG A 76 -2.78 0.56 -18.36
N GLN A 77 -1.69 1.30 -18.57
CA GLN A 77 -1.44 2.54 -17.83
C GLN A 77 -2.55 3.56 -18.06
N ILE A 78 -3.03 3.72 -19.30
CA ILE A 78 -4.15 4.63 -19.61
C ILE A 78 -5.41 4.17 -18.89
N GLU A 79 -5.81 2.91 -19.00
CA GLU A 79 -7.00 2.36 -18.32
C GLU A 79 -6.97 2.61 -16.81
N LEU A 80 -5.84 2.30 -16.18
CA LEU A 80 -5.68 2.45 -14.74
C LEU A 80 -5.59 3.92 -14.30
N LEU A 81 -5.06 4.80 -15.14
CA LEU A 81 -5.12 6.25 -14.92
C LEU A 81 -6.54 6.79 -15.00
N LEU A 82 -7.37 6.27 -15.92
CA LEU A 82 -8.78 6.63 -16.00
C LEU A 82 -9.54 6.12 -14.77
N PHE A 83 -9.33 4.86 -14.36
CA PHE A 83 -9.87 4.33 -13.11
C PHE A 83 -9.46 5.20 -11.91
N HIS A 84 -8.18 5.59 -11.84
CA HIS A 84 -7.67 6.46 -10.79
C HIS A 84 -8.36 7.84 -10.80
N ARG A 85 -8.53 8.43 -11.99
CA ARG A 85 -9.20 9.72 -12.17
C ARG A 85 -10.66 9.71 -11.73
N PHE A 86 -11.40 8.65 -12.05
CA PHE A 86 -12.85 8.61 -11.89
C PHE A 86 -13.32 7.89 -10.62
N HIS A 87 -12.51 7.04 -10.00
CA HIS A 87 -12.93 6.27 -8.82
C HIS A 87 -12.07 6.56 -7.58
N ILE A 88 -10.77 6.80 -7.75
CA ILE A 88 -9.87 7.05 -6.62
C ILE A 88 -9.92 8.53 -6.21
N ILE A 89 -9.62 9.43 -7.15
CA ILE A 89 -9.43 10.86 -6.88
C ILE A 89 -10.64 11.54 -6.22
N PRO A 90 -11.90 11.30 -6.65
CA PRO A 90 -13.05 11.90 -5.99
C PRO A 90 -13.17 11.55 -4.50
N GLY A 91 -12.63 10.38 -4.11
CA GLY A 91 -12.62 9.90 -2.73
C GLY A 91 -11.43 10.40 -1.90
N LEU A 92 -10.53 11.25 -2.40
CA LEU A 92 -9.38 11.75 -1.63
C LEU A 92 -9.70 13.01 -0.80
N GLY A 93 -10.91 13.55 -0.94
CA GLY A 93 -11.37 14.71 -0.18
C GLY A 93 -10.66 16.02 -0.55
N PRO A 94 -10.79 17.06 0.29
CA PRO A 94 -10.22 18.38 0.01
C PRO A 94 -8.69 18.38 -0.09
N LYS A 95 -8.13 19.23 -0.96
CA LYS A 95 -6.68 19.44 -1.01
C LYS A 95 -6.16 20.01 0.31
N PRO A 96 -4.91 19.71 0.71
CA PRO A 96 -4.29 20.31 1.88
C PRO A 96 -4.29 21.84 1.81
N THR A 97 -4.85 22.49 2.84
CA THR A 97 -4.77 23.95 3.09
C THR A 97 -3.88 24.30 4.29
N SER A 98 -3.38 23.27 4.99
CA SER A 98 -2.45 23.34 6.12
C SER A 98 -1.53 22.11 6.09
N PRO A 99 -0.33 22.15 6.69
CA PRO A 99 0.48 20.95 6.92
C PRO A 99 -0.18 19.94 7.87
N VAL A 100 -1.21 20.37 8.61
CA VAL A 100 -2.00 19.48 9.46
C VAL A 100 -3.29 19.08 8.72
N PRO A 101 -3.56 17.78 8.54
CA PRO A 101 -4.79 17.32 7.92
C PRO A 101 -6.01 17.72 8.74
N TRP A 102 -7.07 18.20 8.06
CA TRP A 102 -8.37 18.47 8.68
C TRP A 102 -9.01 17.18 9.22
N TYR A 103 -8.82 16.08 8.49
CA TYR A 103 -9.14 14.71 8.89
C TYR A 103 -7.90 13.84 8.70
N ARG A 104 -7.35 13.31 9.80
CA ARG A 104 -6.15 12.49 9.76
C ARG A 104 -6.51 11.06 9.39
N SER A 105 -6.29 10.68 8.13
CA SER A 105 -6.50 9.31 7.67
C SER A 105 -5.66 8.30 8.47
N ARG A 106 -6.17 7.07 8.57
CA ARG A 106 -5.48 5.92 9.17
C ARG A 106 -4.70 5.08 8.17
N VAL A 107 -4.61 5.51 6.91
CA VAL A 107 -3.69 4.92 5.93
C VAL A 107 -2.24 5.00 6.47
N ALA A 108 -1.53 3.87 6.41
CA ALA A 108 -0.20 3.68 6.96
C ALA A 108 -0.06 4.13 8.44
N PRO A 109 -0.77 3.51 9.39
CA PRO A 109 -0.85 4.01 10.77
C PRO A 109 0.50 4.01 11.48
N GLY A 110 0.99 5.19 11.86
CA GLY A 110 2.29 5.37 12.53
C GLY A 110 3.41 5.83 11.61
N ALA A 111 3.33 5.49 10.31
CA ALA A 111 4.30 5.88 9.29
C ALA A 111 3.76 6.94 8.29
N GLY A 112 2.44 7.09 8.20
CA GLY A 112 1.76 8.03 7.30
C GLY A 112 1.64 9.44 7.88
N ASP A 113 1.50 10.43 6.99
CA ASP A 113 1.35 11.85 7.35
C ASP A 113 -0.11 12.30 7.51
N GLY A 114 -1.07 11.40 7.24
CA GLY A 114 -2.50 11.66 7.23
C GLY A 114 -3.11 11.73 5.83
N THR A 115 -2.29 11.58 4.77
CA THR A 115 -2.77 11.45 3.39
C THR A 115 -3.68 10.23 3.26
N PRO A 116 -4.88 10.34 2.64
CA PRO A 116 -5.85 9.26 2.57
C PRO A 116 -5.52 8.18 1.53
N ILE A 117 -4.28 8.12 1.05
CA ILE A 117 -3.83 7.09 0.11
C ILE A 117 -2.33 6.78 0.24
N ALA A 118 -2.03 5.50 0.10
CA ALA A 118 -0.71 4.91 0.02
C ALA A 118 -0.71 3.85 -1.08
N TYR A 119 0.48 3.39 -1.44
CA TYR A 119 0.65 2.37 -2.47
C TYR A 119 1.46 1.21 -1.94
N SER A 120 1.43 0.07 -2.64
CA SER A 120 2.40 -0.99 -2.45
C SER A 120 2.92 -1.55 -3.76
N TRP A 121 4.17 -1.96 -3.74
CA TRP A 121 4.90 -2.66 -4.79
C TRP A 121 5.13 -4.08 -4.32
N LYS A 122 4.32 -5.02 -4.83
CA LYS A 122 4.51 -6.44 -4.58
C LYS A 122 5.60 -6.94 -5.53
N TRP A 123 6.71 -7.38 -4.98
CA TRP A 123 7.78 -8.01 -5.76
C TRP A 123 7.31 -9.37 -6.27
N SER A 124 7.58 -9.67 -7.54
CA SER A 124 7.37 -11.02 -8.05
C SER A 124 8.49 -11.94 -7.58
N THR A 125 8.15 -13.20 -7.34
CA THR A 125 9.14 -14.27 -7.34
C THR A 125 9.48 -14.61 -8.80
N GLY A 126 10.75 -14.90 -9.10
CA GLY A 126 11.17 -15.24 -10.47
C GLY A 126 11.16 -14.06 -11.45
N THR A 127 10.58 -14.25 -12.64
CA THR A 127 10.60 -13.29 -13.77
C THR A 127 9.30 -12.51 -13.96
N GLY A 128 8.33 -12.63 -13.05
CA GLY A 128 7.06 -11.92 -13.15
C GLY A 128 7.17 -10.42 -12.87
N LYS A 129 6.15 -9.67 -13.28
CA LYS A 129 6.07 -8.21 -13.10
C LYS A 129 5.67 -7.84 -11.67
N PRO A 130 6.10 -6.69 -11.14
CA PRO A 130 5.60 -6.19 -9.87
C PRO A 130 4.12 -5.83 -9.96
N THR A 131 3.39 -6.04 -8.87
CA THR A 131 1.99 -5.61 -8.79
C THR A 131 1.86 -4.34 -7.96
N ILE A 132 1.12 -3.36 -8.47
CA ILE A 132 0.80 -2.13 -7.77
C ILE A 132 -0.58 -2.25 -7.12
N ARG A 133 -0.67 -1.90 -5.85
CA ARG A 133 -1.93 -1.86 -5.10
C ARG A 133 -2.07 -0.50 -4.43
N HIS A 134 -3.28 0.03 -4.42
CA HIS A 134 -3.64 1.23 -3.68
C HIS A 134 -4.20 0.81 -2.32
N TYR A 135 -3.85 1.54 -1.29
CA TYR A 135 -4.46 1.42 0.03
C TYR A 135 -4.95 2.81 0.44
N MET A 136 -6.26 2.99 0.52
CA MET A 136 -6.87 4.29 0.66
C MET A 136 -7.95 4.34 1.72
N GLU A 137 -8.26 5.54 2.16
CA GLU A 137 -9.42 5.86 2.96
C GLU A 137 -10.29 6.84 2.17
N PRO A 138 -11.37 6.37 1.53
CA PRO A 138 -12.28 7.28 0.85
C PRO A 138 -12.88 8.28 1.86
N LEU A 139 -12.77 9.57 1.54
CA LEU A 139 -13.32 10.69 2.30
C LEU A 139 -14.49 11.30 1.51
N GLY A 140 -15.49 11.81 2.21
CA GLY A 140 -16.66 12.46 1.65
C GLY A 140 -17.08 13.69 2.45
N SER A 141 -18.21 14.30 2.08
CA SER A 141 -18.70 15.54 2.71
C SER A 141 -19.09 15.39 4.18
N LEU A 142 -19.38 14.17 4.64
CA LEU A 142 -19.77 13.88 6.03
C LEU A 142 -18.59 13.45 6.91
N THR A 143 -17.45 13.12 6.33
CA THR A 143 -16.25 12.65 7.04
C THR A 143 -15.88 13.59 8.17
N GLY A 144 -15.74 13.06 9.39
CA GLY A 144 -15.32 13.82 10.57
C GLY A 144 -16.39 14.77 11.14
N THR A 145 -17.55 14.90 10.50
CA THR A 145 -18.70 15.64 11.04
C THR A 145 -19.39 14.82 12.14
N ARG A 146 -20.38 15.41 12.84
CA ARG A 146 -21.21 14.65 13.80
C ARG A 146 -22.05 13.56 13.14
N ALA A 147 -22.33 13.67 11.84
CA ALA A 147 -23.10 12.67 11.09
C ALA A 147 -22.25 11.45 10.73
N ASP A 148 -20.94 11.63 10.52
CA ASP A 148 -20.01 10.54 10.25
C ASP A 148 -18.62 10.77 10.89
N PRO A 149 -18.53 10.72 12.23
CA PRO A 149 -17.31 11.09 12.95
C PRO A 149 -16.15 10.10 12.71
N ARG A 150 -16.47 8.86 12.29
CA ARG A 150 -15.51 7.76 12.05
C ARG A 150 -15.29 7.46 10.57
N ASN A 151 -15.83 8.27 9.67
CA ASN A 151 -15.71 8.09 8.22
C ASN A 151 -16.13 6.70 7.75
N GLU A 152 -17.31 6.26 8.16
CA GLU A 152 -17.90 4.99 7.77
C GLU A 152 -18.65 5.08 6.45
N MET A 153 -19.18 6.24 6.08
CA MET A 153 -20.11 6.38 4.96
C MET A 153 -19.38 6.39 3.62
N ALA A 154 -18.34 7.22 3.47
CA ALA A 154 -17.65 7.37 2.19
C ALA A 154 -16.96 6.06 1.71
N PRO A 155 -16.26 5.30 2.57
CA PRO A 155 -15.68 4.02 2.13
C PRO A 155 -16.74 2.98 1.72
N LYS A 156 -17.87 2.94 2.44
CA LYS A 156 -18.98 2.02 2.12
C LYS A 156 -19.69 2.41 0.83
N GLN A 157 -19.86 3.71 0.59
CA GLN A 157 -20.40 4.21 -0.66
C GLN A 157 -19.52 3.80 -1.85
N MET A 158 -18.20 3.94 -1.72
CA MET A 158 -17.26 3.50 -2.75
C MET A 158 -17.31 1.98 -2.97
N LEU A 159 -17.42 1.17 -1.92
CA LEU A 159 -17.60 -0.29 -2.06
C LEU A 159 -18.86 -0.64 -2.86
N LEU A 160 -20.00 -0.01 -2.55
CA LEU A 160 -21.25 -0.21 -3.28
C LEU A 160 -21.13 0.18 -4.75
N GLN A 161 -20.48 1.31 -5.03
CA GLN A 161 -20.23 1.77 -6.39
C GLN A 161 -19.38 0.75 -7.16
N LEU A 162 -18.23 0.36 -6.62
CA LEU A 162 -17.34 -0.61 -7.24
C LEU A 162 -18.05 -1.96 -7.48
N ALA A 163 -18.83 -2.45 -6.52
CA ALA A 163 -19.58 -3.69 -6.68
C ALA A 163 -20.66 -3.62 -7.77
N SER A 164 -21.22 -2.43 -8.03
CA SER A 164 -22.19 -2.23 -9.10
C SER A 164 -21.55 -2.20 -10.50
N GLU A 165 -20.27 -1.83 -10.58
CA GLU A 165 -19.54 -1.65 -11.84
C GLU A 165 -18.67 -2.87 -12.20
N PHE A 166 -18.15 -3.60 -11.21
CA PHE A 166 -17.22 -4.72 -11.39
C PHE A 166 -17.79 -6.04 -10.84
N GLN A 167 -18.14 -6.97 -11.73
CA GLN A 167 -18.86 -8.21 -11.40
C GLN A 167 -18.15 -9.13 -10.39
N GLY A 168 -16.81 -9.08 -10.33
CA GLY A 168 -15.99 -9.89 -9.44
C GLY A 168 -16.04 -9.47 -7.97
N ILE A 169 -16.52 -8.26 -7.67
CA ILE A 169 -16.59 -7.72 -6.32
C ILE A 169 -17.89 -8.19 -5.67
N LYS A 170 -17.79 -8.88 -4.53
CA LYS A 170 -18.92 -9.33 -3.71
C LYS A 170 -18.78 -8.75 -2.30
N LEU A 171 -19.85 -8.19 -1.77
CA LEU A 171 -19.83 -7.48 -0.49
C LEU A 171 -20.47 -8.27 0.65
N ASP A 172 -21.06 -9.44 0.40
CA ASP A 172 -21.81 -10.20 1.41
C ASP A 172 -20.97 -10.54 2.63
N ALA A 173 -19.74 -11.04 2.40
CA ALA A 173 -18.78 -11.29 3.47
C ALA A 173 -18.50 -10.01 4.26
N PHE A 174 -18.19 -8.90 3.57
CA PHE A 174 -17.92 -7.62 4.22
C PHE A 174 -19.09 -7.16 5.10
N TRP A 175 -20.32 -7.21 4.60
CA TRP A 175 -21.49 -6.77 5.35
C TRP A 175 -21.75 -7.63 6.58
N LYS A 176 -21.72 -8.96 6.42
CA LYS A 176 -21.86 -9.90 7.53
C LYS A 176 -20.78 -9.69 8.60
N TYR A 177 -19.50 -9.59 8.21
CA TYR A 177 -18.42 -9.26 9.17
C TYR A 177 -18.59 -7.89 9.83
N ALA A 178 -18.94 -6.86 9.06
CA ALA A 178 -19.07 -5.51 9.56
C ALA A 178 -20.18 -5.39 10.61
N GLU A 179 -21.28 -6.16 10.52
CA GLU A 179 -22.33 -6.17 11.53
C GLU A 179 -21.84 -6.64 12.90
N HIS A 180 -20.97 -7.65 12.93
CA HIS A 180 -20.37 -8.15 14.17
C HIS A 180 -19.28 -7.24 14.74
N LEU A 181 -18.60 -6.49 13.87
CA LEU A 181 -17.47 -5.64 14.22
C LEU A 181 -17.90 -4.20 14.57
N ARG A 182 -19.14 -3.83 14.29
CA ARG A 182 -19.67 -2.53 14.67
C ARG A 182 -19.94 -2.48 16.15
N SER A 183 -19.26 -1.55 16.80
CA SER A 183 -19.64 -1.17 18.13
C SER A 183 -19.66 0.35 18.28
N PHE A 184 -20.63 0.74 19.07
CA PHE A 184 -20.65 2.04 19.69
C PHE A 184 -20.07 1.87 21.09
N ALA A 185 -19.02 2.62 21.43
CA ALA A 185 -18.64 2.72 22.83
C ALA A 185 -19.78 3.44 23.59
N ARG A 186 -20.17 2.88 24.75
CA ARG A 186 -21.37 3.33 25.46
C ARG A 186 -21.20 4.74 26.03
N ASP A 187 -20.01 5.11 26.46
CA ASP A 187 -19.69 6.42 27.02
C ASP A 187 -19.00 7.34 26.00
N GLU A 188 -19.14 8.65 26.21
CA GLU A 188 -18.58 9.68 25.33
C GLU A 188 -17.04 9.71 25.35
N ALA A 189 -16.41 9.47 26.50
CA ALA A 189 -14.96 9.55 26.63
C ALA A 189 -14.25 8.47 25.80
N THR A 190 -14.75 7.23 25.84
CA THR A 190 -14.27 6.13 25.01
C THR A 190 -14.53 6.39 23.54
N ARG A 191 -15.71 6.93 23.17
CA ARG A 191 -16.00 7.32 21.79
C ARG A 191 -15.01 8.36 21.27
N GLN A 192 -14.73 9.41 22.05
CA GLN A 192 -13.76 10.44 21.68
C GLN A 192 -12.33 9.88 21.59
N ARG A 193 -11.95 9.01 22.52
CA ARG A 193 -10.60 8.40 22.56
C ARG A 193 -10.36 7.46 21.38
N TYR A 194 -11.37 6.72 20.94
CA TYR A 194 -11.28 5.73 19.86
C TYR A 194 -12.02 6.15 18.59
N ASN A 195 -12.17 7.46 18.35
CA ASN A 195 -12.84 8.04 17.18
C ASN A 195 -12.00 7.95 15.89
N ALA A 196 -11.36 6.80 15.64
CA ALA A 196 -10.59 6.57 14.43
C ALA A 196 -11.48 6.15 13.26
N SER A 197 -10.97 6.39 12.04
CA SER A 197 -11.43 5.78 10.79
C SER A 197 -11.85 4.34 10.99
N ALA A 198 -13.02 3.98 10.50
CA ALA A 198 -13.57 2.65 10.68
C ALA A 198 -13.30 1.72 9.48
N VAL A 199 -13.18 2.25 8.26
CA VAL A 199 -13.07 1.45 7.04
C VAL A 199 -11.97 1.98 6.13
N LEU A 200 -11.10 1.09 5.66
CA LEU A 200 -10.02 1.37 4.71
C LEU A 200 -10.13 0.42 3.53
N LEU A 201 -9.74 0.81 2.32
CA LEU A 201 -9.86 -0.02 1.11
C LEU A 201 -8.49 -0.33 0.53
N GLY A 202 -8.23 -1.60 0.25
CA GLY A 202 -7.14 -2.07 -0.59
C GLY A 202 -7.67 -2.39 -1.98
N LEU A 203 -7.14 -1.74 -3.01
CA LEU A 203 -7.53 -1.91 -4.40
C LEU A 203 -6.31 -2.38 -5.20
N GLU A 204 -6.33 -3.63 -5.63
CA GLU A 204 -5.26 -4.23 -6.43
C GLU A 204 -5.71 -4.33 -7.88
N MET A 205 -4.88 -3.79 -8.76
CA MET A 205 -5.12 -3.74 -10.20
C MET A 205 -3.91 -4.37 -10.87
N LEU A 206 -4.08 -5.59 -11.39
CA LEU A 206 -2.97 -6.36 -11.95
C LEU A 206 -2.55 -5.78 -13.30
N ALA A 207 -1.26 -5.96 -13.63
CA ALA A 207 -0.69 -5.55 -14.91
C ALA A 207 -1.36 -6.22 -16.10
N ASP A 208 -1.80 -7.46 -15.92
CA ASP A 208 -2.27 -8.34 -17.00
C ASP A 208 -3.70 -8.88 -16.75
N SER A 209 -4.51 -8.18 -15.95
CA SER A 209 -5.92 -8.53 -15.70
C SER A 209 -6.79 -7.28 -15.64
N ASP A 210 -7.98 -7.36 -16.22
CA ASP A 210 -9.00 -6.31 -16.15
C ASP A 210 -9.77 -6.29 -14.82
N SER A 211 -9.49 -7.24 -13.92
CA SER A 211 -10.13 -7.31 -12.61
C SER A 211 -9.60 -6.25 -11.65
N VAL A 212 -10.49 -5.78 -10.78
CA VAL A 212 -10.17 -4.96 -9.61
C VAL A 212 -10.42 -5.80 -8.38
N ASP A 213 -9.35 -6.20 -7.69
CA ASP A 213 -9.46 -6.96 -6.46
C ASP A 213 -9.59 -5.99 -5.28
N VAL A 214 -10.67 -6.13 -4.51
CA VAL A 214 -10.98 -5.24 -3.40
C VAL A 214 -10.85 -5.97 -2.07
N MET A 215 -10.16 -5.34 -1.12
CA MET A 215 -10.11 -5.74 0.28
C MET A 215 -10.59 -4.58 1.14
N ALA A 216 -11.48 -4.86 2.10
CA ALA A 216 -12.00 -3.88 3.04
C ALA A 216 -11.39 -4.13 4.42
N GLY A 217 -10.62 -3.15 4.90
CA GLY A 217 -10.15 -3.07 6.28
C GLY A 217 -11.24 -2.55 7.20
N LEU A 218 -11.36 -3.17 8.38
CA LEU A 218 -12.31 -2.80 9.44
C LEU A 218 -11.52 -2.50 10.72
N LEU A 219 -11.77 -1.36 11.35
CA LEU A 219 -11.00 -0.90 12.52
C LEU A 219 -11.90 -0.81 13.76
N VAL A 220 -11.67 -1.72 14.70
CA VAL A 220 -12.33 -1.81 16.00
C VAL A 220 -11.30 -1.57 17.09
N LYS A 221 -11.20 -0.33 17.59
CA LYS A 221 -10.14 0.05 18.55
C LYS A 221 -10.59 0.12 20.01
N VAL A 222 -11.87 -0.18 20.28
CA VAL A 222 -12.42 -0.21 21.64
C VAL A 222 -11.85 -1.42 22.40
N PRO A 223 -11.09 -1.24 23.50
CA PRO A 223 -10.33 -2.32 24.14
C PRO A 223 -11.16 -3.53 24.54
N GLU A 224 -12.37 -3.31 25.06
CA GLU A 224 -13.28 -4.38 25.49
C GLU A 224 -13.59 -5.33 24.33
N GLN A 225 -13.78 -4.81 23.13
CA GLN A 225 -14.08 -5.63 21.97
C GLN A 225 -12.86 -6.21 21.32
N VAL A 226 -11.73 -5.49 21.37
CA VAL A 226 -10.45 -6.04 20.90
C VAL A 226 -10.16 -7.35 21.64
N ARG A 227 -10.44 -7.41 22.95
CA ARG A 227 -10.33 -8.65 23.75
C ARG A 227 -11.30 -9.74 23.31
N GLU A 228 -12.49 -9.37 22.83
CA GLU A 228 -13.52 -10.28 22.36
C GLU A 228 -13.37 -10.71 20.88
N LEU A 229 -12.44 -10.13 20.12
CA LEU A 229 -12.29 -10.41 18.70
C LEU A 229 -12.09 -11.90 18.40
N LEU A 230 -11.06 -12.52 18.99
CA LEU A 230 -10.75 -13.93 18.75
C LEU A 230 -11.69 -14.93 19.45
N PRO A 231 -12.10 -14.73 20.72
CA PRO A 231 -12.92 -15.72 21.40
C PRO A 231 -14.39 -15.72 20.98
N THR A 232 -14.96 -14.57 20.56
CA THR A 232 -16.41 -14.44 20.34
C THR A 232 -16.77 -13.80 19.00
N ILE A 233 -16.26 -12.60 18.70
CA ILE A 233 -16.75 -11.79 17.57
C ILE A 233 -16.41 -12.41 16.20
N ILE A 234 -15.14 -12.76 15.97
CA ILE A 234 -14.70 -13.36 14.71
C ILE A 234 -15.35 -14.74 14.51
N PRO A 235 -15.36 -15.66 15.49
CA PRO A 235 -16.11 -16.92 15.38
C PRO A 235 -17.59 -16.76 15.02
N ALA A 236 -18.29 -15.78 15.61
CA ALA A 236 -19.69 -15.51 15.31
C ALA A 236 -19.85 -15.03 13.85
N ALA A 237 -19.02 -14.08 13.44
CA ALA A 237 -19.07 -13.53 12.10
C ALA A 237 -18.71 -14.54 11.02
N PHE A 238 -17.82 -15.47 11.33
CA PHE A 238 -17.46 -16.60 10.47
C PHE A 238 -18.66 -17.52 10.20
N ARG A 239 -19.38 -17.92 11.26
CA ARG A 239 -20.57 -18.79 11.16
C ARG A 239 -21.69 -18.12 10.37
N ASP A 240 -21.87 -16.81 10.57
CA ASP A 240 -22.85 -16.02 9.82
C ASP A 240 -22.45 -15.84 8.35
N ALA A 241 -21.18 -15.50 8.08
CA ALA A 241 -20.65 -15.28 6.74
C ALA A 241 -20.80 -16.48 5.80
N LEU A 242 -20.61 -17.69 6.34
CA LEU A 242 -20.42 -18.93 5.59
C LEU A 242 -21.57 -19.94 5.74
N ASP A 243 -22.68 -19.53 6.37
CA ASP A 243 -23.93 -20.30 6.49
C ASP A 243 -23.74 -21.77 6.97
N GLY A 244 -23.08 -22.01 8.12
CA GLY A 244 -22.99 -23.37 8.67
C GLY A 244 -21.91 -23.67 9.72
N ASP A 245 -21.65 -24.96 9.93
CA ASP A 245 -20.60 -25.52 10.81
C ASP A 245 -19.25 -25.51 10.08
N ILE A 246 -18.68 -24.31 10.00
CA ILE A 246 -17.37 -24.12 9.39
C ILE A 246 -16.26 -24.51 10.35
N SER A 247 -15.14 -25.00 9.81
CA SER A 247 -13.96 -25.23 10.64
C SER A 247 -13.42 -23.91 11.18
N LEU A 248 -13.32 -23.83 12.50
CA LEU A 248 -12.63 -22.75 13.20
C LEU A 248 -11.19 -23.14 13.56
N GLU A 249 -10.66 -24.23 13.01
CA GLU A 249 -9.35 -24.78 13.38
C GLU A 249 -8.22 -23.75 13.22
N ALA A 250 -8.10 -23.12 12.05
CA ALA A 250 -7.07 -22.10 11.82
C ALA A 250 -7.20 -20.90 12.76
N LEU A 251 -8.43 -20.50 13.08
CA LEU A 251 -8.70 -19.42 14.03
C LEU A 251 -8.33 -19.81 15.46
N ASN A 252 -8.67 -21.05 15.88
CA ASN A 252 -8.32 -21.59 17.18
C ASN A 252 -6.79 -21.73 17.34
N VAL A 253 -6.09 -22.20 16.32
CA VAL A 253 -4.62 -22.25 16.30
C VAL A 253 -4.03 -20.85 16.47
N ALA A 254 -4.56 -19.85 15.76
CA ALA A 254 -4.09 -18.47 15.90
C ALA A 254 -4.37 -17.91 17.31
N ARG A 255 -5.58 -18.15 17.85
CA ARG A 255 -5.97 -17.74 19.20
C ARG A 255 -5.06 -18.35 20.26
N GLU A 256 -4.92 -19.67 20.26
CA GLU A 256 -4.08 -20.40 21.21
C GLU A 256 -2.61 -19.95 21.12
N PHE A 257 -2.10 -19.74 19.91
CA PHE A 257 -0.74 -19.24 19.73
C PHE A 257 -0.55 -17.85 20.35
N ILE A 258 -1.48 -16.93 20.12
CA ILE A 258 -1.41 -15.56 20.65
C ILE A 258 -1.60 -15.53 22.16
N GLU A 259 -2.55 -16.28 22.71
CA GLU A 259 -2.81 -16.36 24.16
C GLU A 259 -1.59 -16.88 24.94
N ASN A 260 -0.79 -17.74 24.32
CA ASN A 260 0.42 -18.30 24.90
C ASN A 260 1.71 -17.53 24.53
N ASN A 261 1.61 -16.43 23.78
CA ASN A 261 2.77 -15.60 23.41
C ASN A 261 2.73 -14.26 24.16
N PRO A 262 3.64 -14.02 25.13
CA PRO A 262 3.60 -12.83 25.98
C PRO A 262 3.88 -11.53 25.21
N HIS A 263 4.42 -11.60 24.00
CA HIS A 263 4.74 -10.44 23.19
C HIS A 263 3.63 -10.04 22.22
N LEU A 264 2.57 -10.85 22.05
CA LEU A 264 1.52 -10.61 21.07
C LEU A 264 0.19 -10.24 21.73
N SER A 265 -0.55 -9.34 21.09
CA SER A 265 -1.96 -9.10 21.38
C SER A 265 -2.68 -8.61 20.12
N VAL A 266 -3.99 -8.77 20.02
CA VAL A 266 -4.74 -8.25 18.86
C VAL A 266 -4.83 -6.73 18.93
N ASN A 267 -4.65 -6.03 17.80
CA ASN A 267 -4.66 -4.57 17.77
C ASN A 267 -5.99 -3.96 17.32
N GLY A 268 -6.96 -4.78 16.91
CA GLY A 268 -8.28 -4.34 16.48
C GLY A 268 -8.38 -3.85 15.04
N THR A 269 -7.35 -4.05 14.21
CA THR A 269 -7.47 -3.93 12.75
C THR A 269 -7.77 -5.30 12.18
N MET A 270 -8.76 -5.36 11.30
CA MET A 270 -9.10 -6.55 10.52
C MET A 270 -9.22 -6.18 9.04
N ALA A 271 -9.25 -7.19 8.18
CA ALA A 271 -9.54 -7.02 6.77
C ALA A 271 -10.26 -8.23 6.20
N VAL A 272 -11.06 -8.00 5.18
CA VAL A 272 -11.79 -9.04 4.45
C VAL A 272 -11.65 -8.81 2.95
N ASP A 273 -11.44 -9.87 2.18
CA ASP A 273 -11.49 -9.78 0.71
C ASP A 273 -12.96 -9.65 0.25
N CYS A 274 -13.26 -8.68 -0.60
CA CYS A 274 -14.61 -8.43 -1.15
C CYS A 274 -14.88 -9.34 -2.35
N ILE A 275 -14.87 -10.64 -2.09
CA ILE A 275 -15.16 -11.73 -3.02
C ILE A 275 -16.17 -12.69 -2.37
N ASP A 276 -16.53 -13.77 -3.07
CA ASP A 276 -17.38 -14.83 -2.51
C ASP A 276 -16.89 -15.27 -1.11
N ALA A 277 -17.82 -15.39 -0.16
CA ALA A 277 -17.51 -15.62 1.24
C ALA A 277 -16.67 -16.89 1.45
N GLY A 278 -16.97 -17.97 0.73
CA GLY A 278 -16.25 -19.25 0.83
C GLY A 278 -14.79 -19.22 0.34
N ARG A 279 -14.40 -18.13 -0.35
CA ARG A 279 -13.04 -17.86 -0.82
C ARG A 279 -12.39 -16.67 -0.13
N SER A 280 -13.18 -15.87 0.58
CA SER A 280 -12.72 -14.66 1.25
C SER A 280 -11.83 -15.01 2.45
N ARG A 281 -10.68 -14.34 2.57
CA ARG A 281 -9.83 -14.45 3.75
C ARG A 281 -10.23 -13.38 4.75
N PHE A 282 -10.31 -13.78 6.01
CA PHE A 282 -10.40 -12.84 7.11
C PHE A 282 -9.02 -12.64 7.72
N LYS A 283 -8.64 -11.39 7.94
CA LYS A 283 -7.32 -11.00 8.43
C LYS A 283 -7.48 -10.25 9.71
N PHE A 284 -6.60 -10.48 10.67
CA PHE A 284 -6.49 -9.61 11.85
C PHE A 284 -5.03 -9.34 12.17
N TYR A 285 -4.78 -8.18 12.75
CA TYR A 285 -3.44 -7.65 13.00
C TYR A 285 -3.14 -7.63 14.50
N THR A 286 -1.87 -7.83 14.85
CA THR A 286 -1.40 -7.83 16.23
C THR A 286 -0.58 -6.59 16.58
N MET A 287 -0.58 -6.24 17.86
CA MET A 287 0.51 -5.54 18.51
C MET A 287 1.60 -6.56 18.84
N ASN A 288 2.83 -6.08 18.92
CA ASN A 288 3.99 -6.91 19.16
C ASN A 288 5.07 -6.14 19.91
N GLU A 289 5.71 -6.78 20.88
CA GLU A 289 6.80 -6.16 21.64
C GLU A 289 8.18 -6.73 21.32
N GLY A 290 8.27 -7.99 20.88
CA GLY A 290 9.54 -8.67 20.58
C GLY A 290 10.11 -8.32 19.21
N THR A 291 11.44 -8.20 19.14
CA THR A 291 12.19 -7.81 17.93
C THR A 291 13.40 -8.70 17.65
N SER A 292 13.71 -9.63 18.56
CA SER A 292 14.67 -10.72 18.31
C SER A 292 14.23 -11.58 17.12
N PHE A 293 15.21 -12.14 16.41
CA PHE A 293 14.90 -13.01 15.28
C PHE A 293 14.27 -14.33 15.73
N ASP A 294 14.65 -14.85 16.90
CA ASP A 294 14.01 -16.05 17.47
C ASP A 294 12.51 -15.84 17.69
N HIS A 295 12.09 -14.66 18.15
CA HIS A 295 10.68 -14.30 18.26
C HIS A 295 10.00 -14.20 16.90
N ILE A 296 10.64 -13.54 15.92
CA ILE A 296 10.13 -13.46 14.54
C ILE A 296 9.93 -14.86 13.93
N GLU A 297 10.93 -15.74 14.06
CA GLU A 297 10.89 -17.12 13.59
C GLU A 297 9.76 -17.89 14.30
N ASN A 298 9.61 -17.74 15.62
CA ASN A 298 8.55 -18.35 16.40
C ASN A 298 7.16 -17.94 15.88
N VAL A 299 6.93 -16.64 15.65
CA VAL A 299 5.63 -16.13 15.17
C VAL A 299 5.36 -16.55 13.73
N MET A 300 6.33 -16.39 12.84
CA MET A 300 6.18 -16.70 11.41
C MET A 300 5.99 -18.20 11.13
N THR A 301 6.41 -19.07 12.06
CA THR A 301 6.22 -20.53 12.00
C THR A 301 5.09 -21.05 12.88
N LEU A 302 4.37 -20.17 13.61
CA LEU A 302 3.35 -20.55 14.60
C LEU A 302 3.88 -21.51 15.68
N GLY A 303 5.11 -21.27 16.13
CA GLY A 303 5.83 -22.14 17.07
C GLY A 303 6.21 -23.49 16.45
N GLY A 304 6.59 -23.49 15.17
CA GLY A 304 6.95 -24.70 14.42
C GLY A 304 5.78 -25.51 13.86
N ARG A 305 4.52 -25.10 14.08
CA ARG A 305 3.33 -25.76 13.48
C ARG A 305 3.33 -25.63 11.95
N LYS A 306 3.85 -24.53 11.41
CA LYS A 306 4.09 -24.36 9.97
C LYS A 306 5.50 -24.81 9.64
N SER A 307 5.63 -25.85 8.81
CA SER A 307 6.93 -26.29 8.31
C SER A 307 7.51 -25.23 7.37
N VAL A 308 8.72 -24.76 7.68
CA VAL A 308 9.45 -23.77 6.88
C VAL A 308 10.89 -24.23 6.74
N SER A 309 11.45 -24.17 5.53
CA SER A 309 12.84 -24.55 5.30
C SER A 309 13.81 -23.55 5.95
N ARG A 310 14.97 -24.05 6.39
CA ARG A 310 15.99 -23.20 7.01
C ARG A 310 16.47 -22.11 6.05
N THR A 311 16.54 -22.40 4.75
CA THR A 311 16.90 -21.43 3.71
C THR A 311 15.96 -20.22 3.66
N VAL A 312 14.64 -20.43 3.83
CA VAL A 312 13.67 -19.33 3.83
C VAL A 312 13.76 -18.52 5.12
N LEU A 313 13.99 -19.17 6.26
CA LEU A 313 14.22 -18.48 7.54
C LEU A 313 15.50 -17.66 7.52
N ASP A 314 16.60 -18.20 7.00
CA ASP A 314 17.86 -17.45 6.84
C ASP A 314 17.72 -16.26 5.88
N ALA A 315 16.89 -16.39 4.83
CA ALA A 315 16.56 -15.28 3.95
C ALA A 315 15.75 -14.18 4.65
N LEU A 316 14.77 -14.56 5.49
CA LEU A 316 14.03 -13.60 6.31
C LEU A 316 14.96 -12.91 7.33
N ARG A 317 15.91 -13.65 7.91
CA ARG A 317 16.93 -13.12 8.83
C ARG A 317 17.84 -12.11 8.15
N GLU A 318 18.32 -12.41 6.94
CA GLU A 318 19.12 -11.50 6.14
C GLU A 318 18.40 -10.18 5.88
N LEU A 319 17.11 -10.23 5.52
CA LEU A 319 16.30 -9.03 5.32
C LEU A 319 16.11 -8.24 6.62
N TRP A 320 15.79 -8.91 7.72
CA TRP A 320 15.59 -8.27 9.02
C TRP A 320 16.86 -7.59 9.54
N PHE A 321 17.98 -8.31 9.55
CA PHE A 321 19.27 -7.76 9.99
C PHE A 321 19.79 -6.69 9.03
N GLY A 322 19.55 -6.84 7.73
CA GLY A 322 19.89 -5.84 6.72
C GLY A 322 19.22 -4.49 7.00
N LEU A 323 17.93 -4.47 7.33
CA LEU A 323 17.21 -3.24 7.68
C LEU A 323 17.83 -2.52 8.89
N LYS A 324 18.42 -3.29 9.81
CA LYS A 324 19.05 -2.81 11.05
C LYS A 324 20.55 -2.57 10.91
N ALA A 325 21.14 -2.83 9.74
CA ALA A 325 22.59 -2.87 9.51
C ALA A 325 23.35 -3.75 10.51
N LEU A 326 22.76 -4.87 10.91
CA LEU A 326 23.35 -5.84 11.83
C LEU A 326 24.16 -6.90 11.06
N PRO A 327 25.27 -7.40 11.63
CA PRO A 327 26.01 -8.51 11.05
C PRO A 327 25.24 -9.83 11.21
N MET A 328 25.50 -10.80 10.33
CA MET A 328 24.79 -12.10 10.34
C MET A 328 25.15 -13.02 11.51
N ASP A 329 26.19 -12.70 12.28
CA ASP A 329 26.55 -13.36 13.54
C ASP A 329 25.94 -12.69 14.77
N PHE A 330 25.14 -11.62 14.60
CA PHE A 330 24.37 -11.03 15.68
C PHE A 330 23.44 -12.10 16.31
N PRO A 331 23.41 -12.25 17.65
CA PRO A 331 22.64 -13.31 18.30
C PRO A 331 21.14 -13.21 17.98
N THR A 332 20.56 -14.30 17.50
CA THR A 332 19.15 -14.32 17.07
C THR A 332 18.16 -14.17 18.24
N SER A 333 18.59 -14.52 19.45
CA SER A 333 17.84 -14.35 20.70
C SER A 333 17.86 -12.92 21.25
N SER A 334 18.75 -12.06 20.74
CA SER A 334 18.88 -10.69 21.23
C SER A 334 17.89 -9.76 20.54
N GLU A 335 17.28 -8.89 21.33
CA GLU A 335 16.48 -7.77 20.83
C GLU A 335 17.36 -6.83 19.98
N VAL A 336 16.83 -6.31 18.88
CA VAL A 336 17.61 -5.43 18.01
C VAL A 336 17.67 -4.01 18.58
N PRO A 337 18.76 -3.26 18.38
CA PRO A 337 18.85 -1.88 18.85
C PRO A 337 17.72 -1.02 18.29
N SER A 338 17.08 -0.20 19.13
CA SER A 338 16.14 0.81 18.66
C SER A 338 16.87 1.83 17.79
N VAL A 339 16.28 2.25 16.68
CA VAL A 339 16.80 3.42 15.96
C VAL A 339 16.33 4.65 16.71
N ASP A 340 17.19 5.66 16.88
CA ASP A 340 16.76 6.96 17.39
C ASP A 340 15.70 7.54 16.44
N VAL A 341 14.44 7.36 16.84
CA VAL A 341 13.31 8.01 16.22
C VAL A 341 13.29 9.40 16.82
N GLY A 342 14.11 10.31 16.27
CA GLY A 342 13.98 11.74 16.56
C GLY A 342 12.49 12.10 16.55
N ARG A 343 12.03 12.85 17.56
CA ARG A 343 10.60 13.14 17.82
C ARG A 343 9.84 13.22 16.50
N SER A 344 8.93 12.27 16.28
CA SER A 344 8.00 12.33 15.15
C SER A 344 7.42 13.74 15.13
N THR A 345 7.65 14.47 14.03
CA THR A 345 7.13 15.83 13.82
C THR A 345 5.60 15.87 13.79
N ASN A 346 4.95 14.70 13.83
CA ASN A 346 3.50 14.53 13.83
C ASN A 346 3.01 14.44 15.28
N GLY A 347 2.80 15.62 15.89
CA GLY A 347 2.46 15.85 17.30
C GLY A 347 1.13 15.32 17.82
N THR A 348 0.80 14.05 17.61
CA THR A 348 -0.18 13.31 18.41
C THR A 348 0.26 11.87 18.52
N ALA A 349 0.50 11.40 19.76
CA ALA A 349 0.83 10.02 20.06
C ALA A 349 -0.28 9.09 19.53
N SER A 350 -0.10 8.55 18.34
CA SER A 350 -0.76 7.30 17.99
C SER A 350 -0.18 6.25 18.93
N ALA A 351 -1.04 5.57 19.70
CA ALA A 351 -0.75 4.30 20.37
C ALA A 351 -0.44 3.20 19.32
N GLY A 352 0.48 3.48 18.41
CA GLY A 352 0.99 2.55 17.43
C GLY A 352 1.89 1.53 18.12
N ASN A 353 2.16 0.44 17.42
CA ASN A 353 3.01 -0.61 17.91
C ASN A 353 4.40 -0.05 18.23
N ALA A 354 4.78 -0.06 19.52
CA ALA A 354 6.01 0.57 20.01
C ALA A 354 7.25 -0.02 19.33
N SER A 355 7.30 -1.34 19.17
CA SER A 355 8.41 -2.04 18.53
C SER A 355 8.62 -1.62 17.08
N GLY A 356 7.56 -1.20 16.38
CA GLY A 356 7.59 -0.95 14.93
C GLY A 356 7.45 -2.20 14.08
N LEU A 357 7.25 -3.36 14.71
CA LEU A 357 7.07 -4.64 14.05
C LEU A 357 5.67 -5.17 14.37
N SER A 358 4.86 -5.51 13.38
CA SER A 358 3.55 -6.14 13.58
C SER A 358 3.40 -7.40 12.75
N PHE A 359 2.48 -8.27 13.16
CA PHE A 359 2.11 -9.45 12.40
C PHE A 359 0.63 -9.40 12.06
N TYR A 360 0.26 -10.01 10.95
CA TYR A 360 -1.13 -10.31 10.67
C TYR A 360 -1.32 -11.76 10.27
N PHE A 361 -2.48 -12.27 10.63
CA PHE A 361 -2.89 -13.64 10.43
C PHE A 361 -3.97 -13.64 9.35
N ASP A 362 -3.71 -14.33 8.24
CA ASP A 362 -4.66 -14.58 7.15
C ASP A 362 -5.37 -15.92 7.45
N ILE A 363 -6.64 -15.84 7.86
CA ILE A 363 -7.50 -17.00 8.08
C ILE A 363 -8.25 -17.30 6.79
N HIS A 364 -7.98 -18.46 6.19
CA HIS A 364 -8.70 -18.95 5.03
C HIS A 364 -9.64 -20.09 5.45
N PRO A 365 -10.94 -20.07 5.06
CA PRO A 365 -11.92 -21.07 5.52
C PRO A 365 -11.57 -22.53 5.19
N GLN A 366 -10.78 -22.74 4.14
CA GLN A 366 -10.44 -24.07 3.62
C GLN A 366 -9.05 -24.57 4.06
N HIS A 367 -8.33 -23.82 4.89
CA HIS A 367 -6.99 -24.20 5.34
C HIS A 367 -6.95 -24.40 6.86
N PRO A 368 -6.30 -25.47 7.35
CA PRO A 368 -6.27 -25.80 8.78
C PRO A 368 -5.33 -24.89 9.58
N LEU A 369 -4.37 -24.24 8.91
CA LEU A 369 -3.42 -23.32 9.53
C LEU A 369 -3.56 -21.91 8.94
N PRO A 370 -3.41 -20.87 9.76
CA PRO A 370 -3.37 -19.50 9.28
C PRO A 370 -2.04 -19.21 8.56
N ASP A 371 -2.08 -18.33 7.58
CA ASP A 371 -0.87 -17.71 7.05
C ASP A 371 -0.46 -16.54 7.95
N VAL A 372 0.84 -16.39 8.25
CA VAL A 372 1.36 -15.27 9.05
C VAL A 372 2.24 -14.40 8.17
N LYS A 373 2.07 -13.08 8.28
CA LYS A 373 2.90 -12.11 7.59
C LYS A 373 3.40 -11.04 8.54
N MET A 374 4.68 -10.73 8.39
CA MET A 374 5.39 -9.71 9.14
C MET A 374 5.26 -8.37 8.42
N GLN A 375 5.07 -7.28 9.16
CA GLN A 375 5.10 -5.91 8.65
C GLN A 375 6.02 -5.06 9.52
N VAL A 376 6.99 -4.40 8.89
CA VAL A 376 8.07 -3.64 9.51
C VAL A 376 7.90 -2.16 9.19
N ASP A 377 7.76 -1.31 10.21
CA ASP A 377 7.75 0.16 10.12
C ASP A 377 9.16 0.68 9.85
N LEU A 378 9.38 1.17 8.63
CA LEU A 378 10.71 1.59 8.21
C LEU A 378 11.14 2.89 8.88
N GLY A 379 10.20 3.70 9.37
CA GLY A 379 10.48 4.87 10.20
C GLY A 379 11.18 4.53 11.51
N LYS A 380 11.03 3.29 11.99
CA LYS A 380 11.59 2.78 13.26
C LYS A 380 12.74 1.81 13.08
N HIS A 381 12.82 1.14 11.92
CA HIS A 381 13.81 0.09 11.71
C HIS A 381 14.90 0.45 10.72
N ALA A 382 14.68 1.40 9.80
CA ALA A 382 15.71 1.81 8.85
C ALA A 382 16.39 3.12 9.25
N LYS A 383 17.62 3.32 8.74
CA LYS A 383 18.37 4.56 8.89
C LYS A 383 17.73 5.69 8.07
N ASN A 384 17.47 5.43 6.80
CA ASN A 384 16.80 6.32 5.85
C ASN A 384 16.05 5.46 4.79
N ASP A 385 15.24 6.10 3.94
CA ASP A 385 14.45 5.41 2.92
C ASP A 385 15.35 4.72 1.86
N TRP A 386 16.50 5.31 1.50
CA TRP A 386 17.42 4.77 0.50
C TRP A 386 18.10 3.46 0.95
N ASP A 387 18.57 3.42 2.20
CA ASP A 387 19.22 2.24 2.78
C ASP A 387 18.19 1.10 2.90
N ALA A 388 16.95 1.39 3.29
CA ALA A 388 15.86 0.41 3.29
C ALA A 388 15.61 -0.16 1.88
N ALA A 389 15.49 0.70 0.87
CA ALA A 389 15.34 0.28 -0.53
C ALA A 389 16.51 -0.60 -1.01
N THR A 390 17.73 -0.24 -0.59
CA THR A 390 18.96 -0.96 -0.96
C THR A 390 18.98 -2.37 -0.38
N VAL A 391 18.51 -2.57 0.87
CA VAL A 391 18.42 -3.90 1.49
C VAL A 391 17.63 -4.88 0.62
N VAL A 392 16.43 -4.50 0.17
CA VAL A 392 15.59 -5.38 -0.65
C VAL A 392 16.16 -5.57 -2.05
N THR A 393 16.65 -4.49 -2.68
CA THR A 393 17.19 -4.57 -4.04
C THR A 393 18.46 -5.42 -4.10
N ASP A 394 19.37 -5.29 -3.13
CA ASP A 394 20.57 -6.12 -3.05
C ASP A 394 20.28 -7.57 -2.69
N PHE A 395 19.32 -7.80 -1.79
CA PHE A 395 18.83 -9.14 -1.47
C PHE A 395 18.34 -9.88 -2.72
N LEU A 396 17.58 -9.19 -3.59
CA LEU A 396 17.07 -9.74 -4.85
C LEU A 396 18.18 -9.91 -5.88
N ARG A 397 19.16 -8.98 -5.96
CA ARG A 397 20.33 -9.09 -6.86
C ARG A 397 21.13 -10.36 -6.59
N ARG A 398 21.43 -10.64 -5.32
CA ARG A 398 22.16 -11.86 -4.91
C ARG A 398 21.45 -13.16 -5.28
N ARG A 399 20.13 -13.10 -5.54
CA ARG A 399 19.29 -14.26 -5.87
C ARG A 399 18.89 -14.32 -7.34
N GLY A 400 19.45 -13.46 -8.20
CA GLY A 400 19.10 -13.40 -9.62
C GLY A 400 17.68 -12.89 -9.89
N GLN A 401 17.06 -12.21 -8.91
CA GLN A 401 15.68 -11.72 -8.95
C GLN A 401 15.61 -10.19 -9.07
N ALA A 402 16.69 -9.56 -9.54
CA ALA A 402 16.82 -8.10 -9.58
C ALA A 402 16.29 -7.43 -10.84
N HIS A 403 15.46 -8.12 -11.65
CA HIS A 403 14.93 -7.57 -12.89
C HIS A 403 14.30 -6.18 -12.69
N TYR A 404 13.54 -6.01 -11.60
CA TYR A 404 12.88 -4.75 -11.24
C TYR A 404 13.59 -3.96 -10.15
N ALA A 405 14.80 -4.35 -9.74
CA ALA A 405 15.52 -3.67 -8.66
C ALA A 405 15.88 -2.24 -9.02
N GLN A 406 16.39 -2.00 -10.23
CA GLN A 406 16.70 -0.65 -10.70
C GLN A 406 15.43 0.17 -10.94
N ALA A 407 14.40 -0.43 -11.53
CA ALA A 407 13.13 0.23 -11.79
C ALA A 407 12.46 0.71 -10.48
N TYR A 408 12.53 -0.09 -9.41
CA TYR A 408 12.09 0.31 -8.08
C TYR A 408 12.83 1.53 -7.54
N LEU A 409 14.16 1.62 -7.73
CA LEU A 409 14.95 2.78 -7.30
C LEU A 409 14.64 4.01 -8.15
N ASN A 410 14.46 3.84 -9.47
CA ASN A 410 14.05 4.90 -10.38
C ASN A 410 12.67 5.46 -9.99
N MET A 411 11.73 4.58 -9.64
CA MET A 411 10.42 4.95 -9.13
C MET A 411 10.55 5.78 -7.86
N LEU A 412 11.34 5.37 -6.87
CA LEU A 412 11.53 6.14 -5.64
C LEU A 412 12.09 7.55 -5.90
N GLN A 413 13.09 7.66 -6.77
CA GLN A 413 13.67 8.95 -7.17
C GLN A 413 12.69 9.86 -7.93
N SER A 414 11.66 9.27 -8.56
CA SER A 414 10.59 10.06 -9.17
C SER A 414 9.59 10.61 -8.14
N LEU A 415 9.52 10.01 -6.96
CA LEU A 415 8.64 10.47 -5.88
C LEU A 415 9.29 11.58 -5.05
N VAL A 416 10.61 11.47 -4.83
CA VAL A 416 11.42 12.41 -4.05
C VAL A 416 12.84 12.51 -4.57
N PRO A 417 13.51 13.65 -4.35
CA PRO A 417 14.94 13.78 -4.56
C PRO A 417 15.77 12.73 -3.79
N ILE A 418 16.88 12.30 -4.39
CA ILE A 418 17.75 11.26 -3.82
C ILE A 418 18.41 11.68 -2.50
N ASP A 419 18.74 12.96 -2.35
CA ASP A 419 19.28 13.54 -1.12
C ASP A 419 18.28 13.44 0.04
N GLU A 420 16.98 13.58 -0.24
CA GLU A 420 15.92 13.31 0.75
C GLU A 420 15.87 11.82 1.08
N LEU A 421 15.90 10.92 0.08
CA LEU A 421 15.91 9.47 0.34
C LEU A 421 17.09 9.03 1.22
N GLN A 422 18.25 9.67 1.07
CA GLN A 422 19.48 9.35 1.80
C GLN A 422 19.56 10.00 3.19
N SER A 423 18.79 11.05 3.44
CA SER A 423 18.83 11.80 4.70
C SER A 423 17.59 11.63 5.57
N CYS A 424 16.47 11.24 4.97
CA CYS A 424 15.15 11.23 5.60
C CYS A 424 14.50 9.85 5.59
N ARG A 425 13.40 9.77 6.36
CA ARG A 425 12.48 8.62 6.40
C ARG A 425 11.06 9.09 6.14
N GLY A 426 10.22 8.18 5.64
CA GLY A 426 8.77 8.32 5.61
C GLY A 426 8.18 8.32 4.21
N VAL A 427 8.99 8.19 3.15
CA VAL A 427 8.47 7.83 1.83
C VAL A 427 8.10 6.36 1.83
N LEU A 428 8.98 5.52 2.35
CA LEU A 428 8.68 4.12 2.59
C LEU A 428 8.00 3.98 3.96
N ALA A 429 6.77 3.48 3.96
CA ALA A 429 6.01 3.26 5.18
C ALA A 429 6.41 1.93 5.83
N TYR A 430 6.29 0.85 5.07
CA TYR A 430 6.55 -0.50 5.56
C TYR A 430 7.21 -1.37 4.51
N PHE A 431 7.91 -2.40 4.99
CA PHE A 431 8.05 -3.66 4.26
C PHE A 431 7.18 -4.73 4.90
N SER A 432 6.56 -5.59 4.08
CA SER A 432 5.96 -6.82 4.58
C SER A 432 6.62 -8.05 4.00
N PHE A 433 6.78 -9.07 4.83
CA PHE A 433 7.37 -10.35 4.47
C PHE A 433 6.39 -11.49 4.76
N ALA A 434 6.26 -12.40 3.80
CA ALA A 434 5.47 -13.61 3.94
C ALA A 434 6.34 -14.83 3.66
N ILE A 435 6.07 -15.93 4.35
CA ILE A 435 6.71 -17.21 4.08
C ILE A 435 5.83 -18.05 3.15
N LYS A 436 6.30 -18.22 1.92
CA LYS A 436 5.83 -19.17 0.90
C LYS A 436 6.99 -20.13 0.58
N ASP A 437 7.12 -20.56 -0.67
CA ASP A 437 8.30 -21.33 -1.13
C ASP A 437 9.59 -20.49 -1.01
N GLN A 438 9.44 -19.16 -1.10
CA GLN A 438 10.46 -18.15 -0.84
C GLN A 438 9.84 -17.03 0.01
N VAL A 439 10.67 -16.09 0.47
CA VAL A 439 10.17 -14.88 1.13
C VAL A 439 9.48 -13.99 0.09
N GLU A 440 8.15 -13.82 0.20
CA GLU A 440 7.42 -12.81 -0.57
C GLU A 440 7.65 -11.44 0.09
N ILE A 441 8.02 -10.44 -0.72
CA ILE A 441 8.31 -9.08 -0.26
C ILE A 441 7.26 -8.13 -0.84
N LYS A 442 6.76 -7.21 0.00
CA LYS A 442 6.00 -6.04 -0.48
C LYS A 442 6.54 -4.77 0.14
N SER A 443 6.74 -3.76 -0.68
CA SER A 443 7.11 -2.42 -0.25
C SER A 443 5.89 -1.51 -0.21
N TYR A 444 5.70 -0.70 0.83
CA TYR A 444 4.59 0.24 0.98
C TYR A 444 5.11 1.67 1.02
N PHE A 445 4.40 2.60 0.37
CA PHE A 445 4.83 3.98 0.18
C PHE A 445 3.73 4.96 0.55
N ASN A 446 4.11 6.08 1.17
CA ASN A 446 3.22 7.19 1.45
C ASN A 446 3.19 8.17 0.27
N ALA A 447 2.00 8.67 -0.09
CA ALA A 447 1.86 9.72 -1.09
C ALA A 447 2.39 11.10 -0.61
N GLN A 448 2.44 11.31 0.72
CA GLN A 448 2.98 12.48 1.43
C GLN A 448 2.41 13.86 1.05
N ALA A 449 1.09 13.99 0.93
CA ALA A 449 0.45 15.27 0.58
C ALA A 449 0.69 16.35 1.65
N TYR A 450 0.68 15.99 2.94
CA TYR A 450 0.79 16.94 4.05
C TYR A 450 2.22 17.24 4.43
N ARG A 451 3.10 16.22 4.43
CA ARG A 451 4.53 16.44 4.66
C ARG A 451 5.15 17.35 3.61
N ARG A 452 4.66 17.26 2.37
CA ARG A 452 5.13 18.12 1.28
C ARG A 452 4.31 19.40 1.12
N PHE A 453 3.47 19.76 2.08
CA PHE A 453 2.60 20.94 2.00
C PHE A 453 3.36 22.21 1.59
N TYR A 454 4.48 22.51 2.25
CA TYR A 454 5.28 23.70 1.96
C TYR A 454 6.04 23.62 0.63
N HIS A 455 6.40 22.42 0.15
CA HIS A 455 7.00 22.25 -1.17
C HIS A 455 6.01 22.52 -2.30
N HIS A 456 4.73 22.17 -2.09
CA HIS A 456 3.66 22.39 -3.07
C HIS A 456 3.12 23.82 -3.03
N ASN A 457 3.02 24.43 -1.84
CA ASN A 457 2.42 25.77 -1.66
C ASN A 457 3.44 26.91 -1.55
N GLY A 458 4.74 26.61 -1.42
CA GLY A 458 5.83 27.60 -1.33
C GLY A 458 6.27 28.22 -2.67
N ARG A 459 5.65 27.88 -3.80
CA ARG A 459 5.90 28.54 -5.11
C ARG A 459 5.04 29.81 -5.29
N GLY A 460 5.00 30.65 -4.26
CA GLY A 460 4.53 32.03 -4.34
C GLY A 460 5.72 32.99 -4.47
N GLY A 461 6.12 33.31 -5.70
CA GLY A 461 6.96 34.48 -6.04
C GLY A 461 8.48 34.32 -5.86
N GLY A 462 9.19 34.02 -6.95
CA GLY A 462 10.62 34.31 -7.08
C GLY A 462 11.53 33.11 -7.37
N HIS A 463 11.91 32.97 -8.65
CA HIS A 463 13.15 32.32 -9.12
C HIS A 463 13.44 30.88 -8.64
N LEU A 464 12.66 29.92 -9.14
CA LEU A 464 13.13 28.54 -9.44
C LEU A 464 12.17 27.77 -10.40
N ALA A 465 11.26 28.49 -11.06
CA ALA A 465 10.22 27.92 -11.93
C ALA A 465 10.64 27.81 -13.41
N LYS A 466 11.87 27.38 -13.71
CA LYS A 466 12.28 27.15 -15.11
C LYS A 466 12.47 25.70 -15.54
N ASN A 467 12.54 24.71 -14.63
CA ASN A 467 12.84 23.33 -15.02
C ASN A 467 11.85 22.27 -14.53
N TYR A 468 10.58 22.61 -14.25
CA TYR A 468 9.61 21.61 -13.75
C TYR A 468 8.24 21.59 -14.46
N PHE A 469 8.04 22.41 -15.48
CA PHE A 469 6.85 22.34 -16.33
C PHE A 469 7.22 22.81 -17.74
N ALA A 470 7.63 21.86 -18.57
CA ALA A 470 7.59 21.93 -20.03
C ALA A 470 7.35 20.49 -20.52
#